data_AF-A0A1R0KQC2-F1
#
_entry.id   AF-A0A1R0KQC2-F1
#
_cell.length_a   1.000
_cell.length_b   1.000
_cell.length_c   1.000
_cell.angle_alpha   90.00
_cell.angle_beta   90.00
_cell.angle_gamma   90.00
#
_symmetry.space_group_name_H-M   'P 1'
#
loop_
_entity.id
_entity.type
_entity.pdbx_description
1 polymer ?
#
loop_
_entity_poly.entity_id
_entity_poly.type
_entity_poly.pdbx_seq_one_letter_code
_entity_poly.pdbx_strand_id
1 'polypeptide(L)'
;METGDHQDATVTGTRSWSETRRVYNLTVDTDHTYYVVAGQTPVLTHNCGGLDWGRAKIQQNGVDAVERHLQPFTDGGPLESAEQGMLNRLRSISNGDFAPTSHDLRFYTHELRESVLYRKSGYPSGQPDDDSYELWDKLHTQSLVDYGLTRAGAPSDLYHPSVR
;
A
#
# COMPACT_ATOMS: atom_id res chain seq x y z
N MET A 1 9.74 -10.33 -19.33
CA MET A 1 10.03 -11.26 -18.24
C MET A 1 11.52 -11.47 -18.27
N GLU A 2 12.22 -11.08 -17.22
CA GLU A 2 13.66 -11.28 -17.09
C GLU A 2 13.85 -12.28 -15.95
N THR A 3 14.45 -13.42 -16.28
CA THR A 3 14.92 -14.41 -15.31
C THR A 3 16.38 -14.08 -14.98
N GLY A 4 16.80 -14.33 -13.75
CA GLY A 4 18.01 -13.79 -13.10
C GLY A 4 19.38 -14.18 -13.67
N ASP A 5 19.55 -14.25 -14.99
CA ASP A 5 20.82 -14.48 -15.68
C ASP A 5 21.05 -13.51 -16.87
N HIS A 6 20.31 -12.39 -16.98
CA HIS A 6 20.41 -11.45 -18.12
C HIS A 6 20.35 -12.17 -19.50
N GLN A 7 19.42 -13.11 -19.65
CA GLN A 7 19.09 -13.69 -20.96
C GLN A 7 17.64 -13.40 -21.32
N ASP A 8 17.42 -12.92 -22.54
CA ASP A 8 16.10 -12.63 -23.09
C ASP A 8 15.23 -13.89 -23.11
N ALA A 9 14.22 -13.94 -22.23
CA ALA A 9 13.22 -14.99 -22.24
C ALA A 9 12.23 -14.74 -23.40
N THR A 10 12.42 -15.46 -24.50
CA THR A 10 11.49 -15.44 -25.64
C THR A 10 10.27 -16.30 -25.33
N VAL A 11 9.06 -15.74 -25.43
CA VAL A 11 7.81 -16.50 -25.31
C VAL A 11 7.69 -17.43 -26.51
N THR A 12 7.91 -18.73 -26.30
CA THR A 12 7.90 -19.74 -27.38
C THR A 12 6.50 -20.24 -27.75
N GLY A 13 5.46 -19.79 -27.06
CA GLY A 13 4.07 -20.08 -27.41
C GLY A 13 3.08 -19.78 -26.30
N THR A 14 1.88 -19.36 -26.67
CA THR A 14 0.73 -19.26 -25.76
C THR A 14 -0.18 -20.46 -26.01
N ARG A 15 -0.58 -21.16 -24.94
CA ARG A 15 -1.63 -22.18 -25.03
C ARG A 15 -2.96 -21.54 -24.65
N SER A 16 -3.79 -21.26 -25.64
CA SER A 16 -5.19 -20.91 -25.42
C SER A 16 -5.97 -22.20 -25.19
N TRP A 17 -6.60 -22.32 -24.04
CA TRP A 17 -7.41 -23.49 -23.71
C TRP A 17 -8.86 -23.05 -23.56
N SER A 18 -9.75 -23.70 -24.31
CA SER A 18 -11.19 -23.47 -24.26
C SER A 18 -11.88 -24.78 -23.90
N GLU A 19 -12.04 -25.06 -22.62
CA GLU A 19 -12.99 -26.07 -22.15
C GLU A 19 -13.97 -25.40 -21.19
N THR A 20 -15.24 -25.73 -21.38
CA THR A 20 -16.35 -25.20 -20.57
C THR A 20 -16.32 -25.87 -19.21
N ARG A 21 -15.48 -25.36 -18.31
CA ARG A 21 -15.56 -25.68 -16.88
C ARG A 21 -16.61 -24.80 -16.23
N ARG A 22 -17.40 -25.40 -15.34
CA ARG A 22 -18.25 -24.65 -14.41
C ARG A 22 -17.31 -23.88 -13.48
N VAL A 23 -17.05 -22.63 -13.82
CA VAL A 23 -16.33 -21.68 -12.96
C VAL A 23 -17.32 -21.22 -11.89
N TYR A 24 -16.95 -21.43 -10.63
CA TYR A 24 -17.68 -20.82 -9.52
C TYR A 24 -17.23 -19.37 -9.47
N ASN A 25 -18.02 -18.47 -10.05
CA ASN A 25 -17.87 -17.06 -9.74
C ASN A 25 -18.17 -16.91 -8.25
N LEU A 26 -17.20 -16.42 -7.48
CA LEU A 26 -17.46 -15.97 -6.13
C LEU A 26 -18.27 -14.68 -6.27
N THR A 27 -19.59 -14.78 -6.18
CA THR A 27 -20.41 -13.59 -5.99
C THR A 27 -20.07 -13.07 -4.60
N VAL A 28 -19.20 -12.06 -4.53
CA VAL A 28 -18.96 -11.31 -3.30
C VAL A 28 -20.17 -10.40 -3.13
N ASP A 29 -21.20 -10.88 -2.41
CA ASP A 29 -22.46 -10.15 -2.20
C ASP A 29 -22.39 -9.16 -1.03
N THR A 30 -21.22 -8.66 -0.65
CA THR A 30 -21.11 -7.53 0.29
C THR A 30 -19.74 -6.89 0.16
N ASP A 31 -19.67 -5.55 0.14
CA ASP A 31 -18.44 -4.77 0.15
C ASP A 31 -17.57 -5.08 1.39
N HIS A 32 -16.74 -6.11 1.27
CA HIS A 32 -15.68 -6.45 2.19
C HIS A 32 -14.40 -6.59 1.38
N THR A 33 -13.44 -5.71 1.63
CA THR A 33 -12.06 -5.92 1.22
C THR A 33 -11.52 -7.14 1.98
N TYR A 34 -11.69 -8.34 1.43
CA TYR A 34 -11.11 -9.55 2.00
C TYR A 34 -9.61 -9.58 1.68
N TYR A 35 -8.82 -9.63 2.73
CA TYR A 35 -7.38 -9.87 2.67
C TYR A 35 -7.17 -11.38 2.48
N VAL A 36 -6.97 -11.84 1.24
CA VAL A 36 -6.59 -13.24 0.98
C VAL A 36 -5.08 -13.40 1.12
N VAL A 37 -4.65 -14.25 2.05
CA VAL A 37 -3.29 -14.81 2.06
C VAL A 37 -3.24 -15.86 0.96
N ALA A 38 -2.85 -15.45 -0.25
CA ALA A 38 -2.37 -16.41 -1.24
C ALA A 38 -1.05 -16.97 -0.68
N GLY A 39 -0.89 -18.30 -0.67
CA GLY A 39 0.32 -18.97 -0.21
C GLY A 39 1.56 -18.58 -1.03
N GLN A 40 2.60 -19.42 -1.00
CA GLN A 40 3.93 -19.13 -1.59
C GLN A 40 3.97 -18.97 -3.13
N THR A 41 2.83 -18.91 -3.81
CA THR A 41 2.75 -18.60 -5.25
C THR A 41 2.24 -17.18 -5.42
N PRO A 42 3.11 -16.18 -5.65
CA PRO A 42 2.66 -14.83 -5.96
C PRO A 42 1.94 -14.85 -7.31
N VAL A 43 0.62 -14.64 -7.30
CA VAL A 43 -0.11 -14.26 -8.52
C VAL A 43 0.18 -12.79 -8.76
N LEU A 44 1.13 -12.52 -9.65
CA LEU A 44 1.47 -11.17 -10.10
C LEU A 44 0.32 -10.65 -10.97
N THR A 45 -0.69 -10.00 -10.38
CA THR A 45 -1.65 -9.22 -11.14
C THR A 45 -1.02 -7.84 -11.44
N HIS A 46 -0.59 -7.65 -12.68
CA HIS A 46 -0.35 -6.33 -13.24
C HIS A 46 -1.71 -5.65 -13.50
N ASN A 47 -2.27 -5.05 -12.46
CA ASN A 47 -3.28 -4.01 -12.59
C ASN A 47 -2.73 -2.77 -11.88
N CYS A 48 -1.68 -2.18 -12.46
CA CYS A 48 -0.98 -1.05 -11.84
C CYS A 48 -1.80 0.23 -11.98
N GLY A 49 -2.11 0.85 -10.84
CA GLY A 49 -2.85 2.11 -10.74
C GLY A 49 -4.38 1.94 -10.78
N GLY A 50 -5.07 2.64 -9.86
CA GLY A 50 -6.53 2.68 -9.83
C GLY A 50 -7.15 2.05 -8.58
N LEU A 51 -6.37 1.86 -7.50
CA LEU A 51 -6.98 1.64 -6.20
C LEU A 51 -7.73 2.90 -5.78
N ASP A 52 -8.94 2.71 -5.26
CA ASP A 52 -9.81 3.80 -4.84
C ASP A 52 -9.65 4.06 -3.34
N TRP A 53 -9.00 5.16 -2.99
CA TRP A 53 -8.88 5.61 -1.60
C TRP A 53 -10.22 6.12 -1.04
N GLY A 54 -11.17 6.53 -1.88
CA GLY A 54 -12.44 7.12 -1.49
C GLY A 54 -13.40 6.14 -0.79
N ARG A 55 -13.15 4.84 -0.92
CA ARG A 55 -13.94 3.79 -0.25
C ARG A 55 -13.34 3.32 1.07
N ALA A 56 -12.15 3.82 1.43
CA ALA A 56 -11.50 3.41 2.66
C ALA A 56 -12.26 3.90 3.88
N LYS A 57 -12.32 3.05 4.91
CA LYS A 57 -12.82 3.41 6.24
C LYS A 57 -11.65 3.40 7.21
N ILE A 58 -11.36 4.56 7.78
CA ILE A 58 -10.33 4.69 8.81
C ILE A 58 -10.84 4.03 10.10
N GLN A 59 -10.16 2.97 10.52
CA GLN A 59 -10.46 2.18 11.70
C GLN A 59 -9.21 2.01 12.55
N GLN A 60 -9.40 1.83 13.86
CA GLN A 60 -8.32 1.79 14.85
C GLN A 60 -7.19 0.81 14.46
N ASN A 61 -7.53 -0.42 14.09
CA ASN A 61 -6.56 -1.45 13.70
C ASN A 61 -5.69 -1.04 12.49
N GLY A 62 -6.23 -0.28 11.55
CA GLY A 62 -5.44 0.24 10.44
C GLY A 62 -4.63 1.47 10.84
N VAL A 63 -5.10 2.30 11.76
CA VAL A 63 -4.29 3.40 12.33
C VAL A 63 -3.08 2.83 13.07
N ASP A 64 -3.26 1.77 13.86
CA ASP A 64 -2.18 1.06 14.54
C ASP A 64 -1.18 0.43 13.55
N ALA A 65 -1.65 0.04 12.36
CA ALA A 65 -0.79 -0.47 11.30
C ALA A 65 0.02 0.65 10.62
N VAL A 66 -0.58 1.84 10.41
CA VAL A 66 0.13 3.02 9.91
C VAL A 66 1.20 3.46 10.91
N GLU A 67 0.88 3.56 12.20
CA GLU A 67 1.84 3.93 13.23
C GLU A 67 3.05 2.99 13.27
N ARG A 68 2.81 1.68 13.23
CA ARG A 68 3.87 0.67 13.21
C ARG A 68 4.74 0.73 11.96
N HIS A 69 4.17 1.16 10.84
CA HIS A 69 4.90 1.33 9.59
C HIS A 69 5.81 2.56 9.64
N LEU A 70 5.36 3.67 10.23
CA LEU A 70 6.13 4.91 10.27
C LEU A 70 7.30 4.86 11.27
N GLN A 71 7.14 4.18 12.41
CA GLN A 71 8.13 4.18 13.51
C GLN A 71 9.56 3.74 13.12
N PRO A 72 9.78 2.71 12.29
CA PRO A 72 11.14 2.30 11.95
C PRO A 72 11.97 3.33 11.16
N PHE A 73 11.33 4.36 10.59
CA PHE A 73 12.00 5.39 9.80
C PHE A 73 12.50 6.57 10.63
N THR A 74 12.36 6.52 11.97
CA THR A 74 12.72 7.64 12.85
C THR A 74 14.07 7.50 13.53
N ASP A 75 14.85 6.46 13.24
CA ASP A 75 16.07 6.09 13.98
C ASP A 75 15.86 6.03 15.51
N GLY A 76 14.64 5.67 15.95
CA GLY A 76 14.25 5.65 17.36
C GLY A 76 13.80 7.00 17.94
N GLY A 77 13.75 8.05 17.11
CA GLY A 77 13.22 9.37 17.43
C GLY A 77 11.70 9.50 17.26
N PRO A 78 11.14 10.70 17.49
CA PRO A 78 9.74 10.98 17.17
C PRO A 78 9.53 11.01 15.65
N LEU A 79 8.27 10.84 15.23
CA LEU A 79 7.86 11.14 13.85
C LEU A 79 8.09 12.62 13.52
N GLU A 80 8.32 12.92 12.25
CA GLU A 80 8.33 14.30 11.77
C GLU A 80 6.98 14.98 12.06
N SER A 81 7.00 16.30 12.27
CA SER A 81 5.82 17.04 12.75
C SER A 81 4.58 16.83 11.89
N ALA A 82 4.75 16.78 10.57
CA ALA A 82 3.68 16.57 9.61
C ALA A 82 3.13 15.13 9.63
N GLU A 83 4.01 14.13 9.74
CA GLU A 83 3.63 12.71 9.85
C GLU A 83 2.89 12.46 11.17
N GLN A 84 3.43 13.00 12.26
CA GLN A 84 2.79 12.94 13.58
C GLN A 84 1.42 13.63 13.55
N GLY A 85 1.31 14.77 12.87
CA GLY A 85 0.06 15.48 12.66
C GLY A 85 -0.97 14.63 11.90
N MET A 86 -0.55 13.96 10.82
CA MET A 86 -1.43 13.05 10.08
C MET A 86 -1.86 11.86 10.95
N LEU A 87 -0.94 11.23 11.68
CA LEU A 87 -1.27 10.12 12.57
C LEU A 87 -2.29 10.53 13.66
N ASN A 88 -2.13 11.73 14.24
CA ASN A 88 -3.09 12.26 15.21
C ASN A 88 -4.48 12.49 14.58
N ARG A 89 -4.54 13.02 13.36
CA ARG A 89 -5.80 13.16 12.63
C ARG A 89 -6.47 11.80 12.39
N LEU A 90 -5.71 10.79 11.97
CA LEU A 90 -6.22 9.43 11.75
C LEU A 90 -6.83 8.83 13.02
N ARG A 91 -6.19 9.04 14.18
CA ARG A 91 -6.71 8.61 15.50
C ARG A 91 -8.03 9.30 15.85
N SER A 92 -8.12 10.61 15.64
CA SER A 92 -9.38 11.33 15.88
C SER A 92 -10.51 10.88 14.94
N ILE A 93 -10.19 10.60 13.67
CA ILE A 93 -11.16 10.05 12.71
C ILE A 93 -11.61 8.65 13.13
N SER A 94 -10.69 7.76 13.54
CA SER A 94 -11.07 6.41 14.00
C SER A 94 -11.91 6.42 15.28
N ASN A 95 -11.75 7.44 16.12
CA ASN A 95 -12.57 7.68 17.30
C ASN A 95 -13.94 8.31 16.98
N GLY A 96 -14.16 8.74 15.74
CA GLY A 96 -15.40 9.39 15.31
C GLY A 96 -15.49 10.88 15.66
N ASP A 97 -14.37 11.53 16.01
CA ASP A 97 -14.34 12.94 16.39
C ASP A 97 -14.71 13.86 15.21
N PHE A 98 -14.31 13.48 13.98
CA PHE A 98 -14.70 14.18 12.75
C PHE A 98 -14.57 13.28 11.51
N ALA A 99 -15.25 13.69 10.43
CA ALA A 99 -15.22 12.97 9.15
C ALA A 99 -13.86 13.12 8.45
N PRO A 100 -13.38 12.07 7.75
CA PRO A 100 -12.13 12.14 7.02
C PRO A 100 -12.19 13.07 5.81
N THR A 101 -11.08 13.72 5.51
CA THR A 101 -10.85 14.43 4.24
C THR A 101 -10.17 13.54 3.22
N SER A 102 -10.07 13.99 1.96
CA SER A 102 -9.29 13.28 0.93
C SER A 102 -7.81 13.12 1.30
N HIS A 103 -7.21 14.08 2.01
CA HIS A 103 -5.83 13.95 2.48
C HIS A 103 -5.69 12.81 3.49
N ASP A 104 -6.62 12.71 4.44
CA ASP A 104 -6.60 11.66 5.46
C ASP A 104 -6.74 10.27 4.83
N LEU A 105 -7.67 10.11 3.87
CA LEU A 105 -7.87 8.85 3.16
C LEU A 105 -6.67 8.48 2.29
N ARG A 106 -6.10 9.43 1.54
CA ARG A 106 -4.93 9.18 0.69
C ARG A 106 -3.71 8.80 1.51
N PHE A 107 -3.41 9.55 2.57
CA PHE A 107 -2.32 9.23 3.49
C PHE A 107 -2.52 7.84 4.10
N TYR A 108 -3.68 7.59 4.73
CA TYR A 108 -3.99 6.30 5.34
C TYR A 108 -3.81 5.12 4.39
N THR A 109 -4.35 5.23 3.19
CA THR A 109 -4.32 4.13 2.21
C THR A 109 -2.95 3.93 1.57
N HIS A 110 -2.20 5.01 1.33
CA HIS A 110 -0.81 4.98 0.89
C HIS A 110 0.09 4.30 1.93
N GLU A 111 0.05 4.74 3.19
CA GLU A 111 0.88 4.17 4.27
C GLU A 111 0.56 2.68 4.51
N LEU A 112 -0.72 2.31 4.50
CA LEU A 112 -1.11 0.92 4.60
C LEU A 112 -0.55 0.10 3.43
N ARG A 113 -0.64 0.63 2.20
CA ARG A 113 -0.15 -0.06 1.02
C ARG A 113 1.37 -0.21 1.04
N GLU A 114 2.09 0.84 1.38
CA GLU A 114 3.54 0.80 1.54
C GLU A 114 3.94 -0.24 2.59
N SER A 115 3.26 -0.28 3.74
CA SER A 115 3.49 -1.31 4.76
C SER A 115 3.30 -2.73 4.20
N VAL A 116 2.29 -2.96 3.36
CA VAL A 116 2.06 -4.27 2.72
C VAL A 116 3.20 -4.62 1.78
N LEU A 117 3.72 -3.64 1.04
CA LEU A 117 4.83 -3.83 0.12
C LEU A 117 6.11 -4.19 0.88
N TYR A 118 6.40 -3.53 2.02
CA TYR A 118 7.51 -3.91 2.91
C TYR A 118 7.39 -5.36 3.39
N ARG A 119 6.21 -5.76 3.89
CA ARG A 119 5.97 -7.14 4.34
C ARG A 119 6.17 -8.15 3.21
N LYS A 120 5.74 -7.82 1.99
CA LYS A 120 5.93 -8.68 0.80
C LYS A 120 7.38 -8.75 0.34
N SER A 121 8.16 -7.71 0.59
CA SER A 121 9.60 -7.67 0.30
C SER A 121 10.46 -8.35 1.37
N GLY A 122 9.85 -8.98 2.38
CA GLY A 122 10.57 -9.72 3.43
C GLY A 122 10.81 -8.93 4.72
N TYR A 123 10.28 -7.71 4.83
CA TYR A 123 10.43 -6.83 5.99
C TYR A 123 9.08 -6.68 6.70
N PRO A 124 8.67 -7.68 7.52
CA PRO A 124 7.40 -7.63 8.24
C PRO A 124 7.31 -6.46 9.23
N SER A 125 8.47 -6.03 9.72
CA SER A 125 8.71 -4.89 10.57
C SER A 125 10.11 -4.36 10.27
N GLY A 126 10.28 -3.03 10.28
CA GLY A 126 11.58 -2.43 10.05
C GLY A 126 11.96 -2.30 8.58
N GLN A 127 13.23 -1.99 8.36
CA GLN A 127 13.87 -1.83 7.06
C GLN A 127 15.21 -2.59 7.09
N PRO A 128 15.80 -2.92 5.93
CA PRO A 128 17.13 -3.52 5.91
C PRO A 128 18.18 -2.57 6.48
N ASP A 129 19.28 -3.13 6.99
CA ASP A 129 20.42 -2.36 7.49
C ASP A 129 21.16 -1.64 6.35
N ASP A 130 21.28 -2.30 5.19
CA ASP A 130 21.86 -1.77 3.95
C ASP A 130 20.76 -1.50 2.90
N ASP A 131 20.99 -0.56 1.98
CA ASP A 131 20.07 -0.22 0.86
C ASP A 131 18.63 0.16 1.31
N SER A 132 18.46 0.58 2.57
CA SER A 132 17.17 0.98 3.15
C SER A 132 16.47 2.08 2.35
N TYR A 133 17.25 3.06 1.87
CA TYR A 133 16.74 4.16 1.06
C TYR A 133 16.25 3.71 -0.32
N GLU A 134 16.98 2.83 -1.02
CA GLU A 134 16.57 2.36 -2.35
C GLU A 134 15.29 1.53 -2.26
N LEU A 135 15.22 0.64 -1.25
CA LEU A 135 14.00 -0.11 -0.99
C LEU A 135 12.84 0.82 -0.66
N TRP A 136 13.04 1.78 0.26
CA TRP A 136 12.04 2.77 0.60
C TRP A 136 11.55 3.53 -0.64
N ASP A 137 12.47 4.08 -1.44
CA ASP A 137 12.14 4.88 -2.62
C ASP A 137 11.27 4.10 -3.61
N LYS A 138 11.63 2.83 -3.85
CA LYS A 138 10.88 1.92 -4.71
C LYS A 138 9.48 1.63 -4.17
N LEU A 139 9.37 1.25 -2.90
CA LEU A 139 8.07 0.84 -2.32
C LEU A 139 7.15 2.05 -2.12
N HIS A 140 7.71 3.19 -1.70
CA HIS A 140 7.03 4.47 -1.58
C HIS A 140 6.46 4.93 -2.92
N THR A 141 7.29 4.86 -3.97
CA THR A 141 6.85 5.26 -5.31
C THR A 141 5.77 4.32 -5.83
N GLN A 142 5.88 3.01 -5.57
CA GLN A 142 4.85 2.05 -5.95
C GLN A 142 3.51 2.30 -5.24
N SER A 143 3.51 2.59 -3.93
CA SER A 143 2.27 2.86 -3.21
C SER A 143 1.58 4.14 -3.68
N LEU A 144 2.34 5.19 -4.04
CA LEU A 144 1.79 6.38 -4.68
C LEU A 144 1.11 6.04 -6.02
N VAL A 145 1.82 5.30 -6.88
CA VAL A 145 1.31 4.91 -8.22
C VAL A 145 0.05 4.05 -8.11
N ASP A 146 -0.03 3.15 -7.13
CA ASP A 146 -1.20 2.30 -6.91
C ASP A 146 -2.49 3.12 -6.67
N TYR A 147 -2.38 4.30 -6.06
CA TYR A 147 -3.49 5.24 -5.84
C TYR A 147 -3.55 6.41 -6.84
N GLY A 148 -2.79 6.35 -7.94
CA GLY A 148 -2.78 7.40 -8.96
C GLY A 148 -2.17 8.72 -8.49
N LEU A 149 -1.32 8.69 -7.46
CA LEU A 149 -0.59 9.83 -6.95
C LEU A 149 0.80 9.91 -7.62
N THR A 150 1.39 11.11 -7.59
CA THR A 150 2.73 11.33 -8.12
C THR A 150 3.67 11.75 -7.00
N ARG A 151 4.96 11.46 -7.15
CA ARG A 151 5.98 11.88 -6.17
C ARG A 151 6.06 13.41 -6.03
N ALA A 152 5.83 14.15 -7.12
CA ALA A 152 5.79 15.60 -7.08
C ALA A 152 4.55 16.17 -6.37
N GLY A 153 3.40 15.51 -6.49
CA GLY A 153 2.15 15.91 -5.84
C GLY A 153 1.97 15.40 -4.41
N ALA A 154 2.66 14.32 -4.04
CA ALA A 154 2.53 13.67 -2.74
C ALA A 154 2.66 14.63 -1.53
N PRO A 155 3.62 15.57 -1.51
CA PRO A 155 3.70 16.53 -0.41
C PRO A 155 2.42 17.33 -0.22
N SER A 156 1.72 17.71 -1.30
CA SER A 156 0.43 18.42 -1.27
C SER A 156 -0.77 17.50 -1.06
N ASP A 157 -0.77 16.32 -1.69
CA ASP A 157 -1.93 15.42 -1.78
C ASP A 157 -2.10 14.51 -0.56
N LEU A 158 -1.01 14.16 0.13
CA LEU A 158 -1.03 13.28 1.29
C LEU A 158 -1.22 14.06 2.60
N TYR A 159 -0.51 15.18 2.76
CA TYR A 159 -0.52 15.91 4.02
C TYR A 159 -1.68 16.92 4.09
N HIS A 160 -2.46 16.87 5.16
CA HIS A 160 -3.51 17.85 5.38
C HIS A 160 -2.92 19.24 5.65
N PRO A 161 -3.49 20.35 5.13
CA PRO A 161 -2.95 21.69 5.37
C PRO A 161 -2.82 22.09 6.85
N SER A 162 -3.58 21.47 7.76
CA SER A 162 -3.50 21.73 9.20
C SER A 162 -2.28 21.11 9.91
N VAL A 163 -1.48 20.31 9.21
CA VAL A 163 -0.32 19.61 9.80
C VAL A 163 1.01 20.14 9.26
N ARG A 164 0.96 21.17 8.41
CA ARG A 164 2.14 21.84 7.83
C ARG A 164 2.50 23.10 8.62
#